data_AF-A9JSA6-F1
#
_entry.id   AF-A9JSA6-F1
#
_cell.length_a   1.000
_cell.length_b   1.000
_cell.length_c   1.000
_cell.angle_alpha   90.00
_cell.angle_beta   90.00
_cell.angle_gamma   90.00
#
_symmetry.space_group_name_H-M   'P 1'
#
loop_
_entity.id
_entity.type
_entity.pdbx_description
1 polymer ?
#
loop_
_entity_poly.entity_id
_entity_poly.type
_entity_poly.pdbx_seq_one_letter_code
_entity_poly.pdbx_strand_id
1 'polypeptide(L)' 'LVRLKAGKNSWKDWSPQEGMEGHVIHRWVPCSRDPCNRSHIDKTILLIKIEDKYVAVIETGVLELGAEV' A
#
# COMPACT_ATOMS: atom_id res chain seq x y z
N LEU A 1 6.79 11.47 2.74
CA LEU A 1 6.17 12.15 1.57
C LEU A 1 5.33 11.21 0.70
N VAL A 2 5.81 10.02 0.31
CA VAL A 2 5.06 9.10 -0.58
C VAL A 2 3.68 8.68 -0.04
N ARG A 3 3.54 8.56 1.28
CA ARG A 3 2.26 8.28 1.95
C ARG A 3 1.14 9.27 1.61
N LEU A 4 1.47 10.54 1.36
CA LEU A 4 0.49 11.56 0.97
C LEU A 4 -0.07 11.33 -0.45
N LYS A 5 0.68 10.60 -1.29
CA LYS A 5 0.29 10.23 -2.65
C LYS A 5 -0.56 8.95 -2.71
N ALA A 6 -0.66 8.24 -1.58
CA ALA A 6 -1.21 6.89 -1.52
C ALA A 6 -2.72 6.82 -1.30
N GLY A 7 -3.40 7.97 -1.24
CA GLY A 7 -4.82 8.06 -0.90
C GLY A 7 -5.63 8.79 -1.98
N LYS A 8 -6.95 8.72 -1.83
CA LYS A 8 -7.96 9.20 -2.78
C LYS A 8 -7.71 10.60 -3.34
N ASN A 9 -7.21 11.53 -2.52
CA ASN A 9 -6.91 12.91 -2.98
C ASN A 9 -5.90 12.96 -4.12
N SER A 10 -5.02 11.96 -4.25
CA SER A 10 -4.05 11.84 -5.34
C SER A 10 -4.56 11.04 -6.54
N TRP A 11 -5.69 10.36 -6.38
CA TRP A 11 -6.29 9.52 -7.42
C TRP A 11 -7.25 10.27 -8.33
N LYS A 12 -7.80 11.41 -7.88
CA LYS A 12 -8.83 12.19 -8.60
C LYS A 12 -10.05 11.31 -8.92
N ASP A 13 -10.33 11.08 -10.20
CA ASP A 13 -11.44 10.27 -10.70
C ASP A 13 -11.11 8.77 -10.78
N TRP A 14 -9.85 8.40 -10.51
CA TRP A 14 -9.42 7.00 -10.46
C TRP A 14 -9.68 6.38 -9.09
N SER A 15 -9.86 5.06 -9.06
CA SER A 15 -9.89 4.28 -7.82
C SER A 15 -9.37 2.87 -8.07
N PRO A 16 -8.67 2.25 -7.09
CA PRO A 16 -8.26 0.86 -7.21
C PRO A 16 -9.49 -0.04 -7.26
N GLN A 17 -9.43 -1.06 -8.12
CA GLN A 17 -10.47 -2.07 -8.29
C GLN A 17 -9.94 -3.44 -7.87
N GLU A 18 -10.85 -4.36 -7.53
CA GLU A 18 -10.50 -5.75 -7.28
C GLU A 18 -9.84 -6.37 -8.52
N GLY A 19 -8.84 -7.23 -8.30
CA GLY A 19 -8.06 -7.86 -9.38
C GLY A 19 -6.94 -6.99 -9.96
N MET A 20 -6.77 -5.75 -9.51
CA MET A 20 -5.61 -4.95 -9.91
C MET A 20 -4.33 -5.45 -9.22
N GLU A 21 -3.27 -5.60 -10.02
CA GLU A 21 -1.97 -6.05 -9.56
C GLU A 21 -0.98 -4.89 -9.42
N GLY A 22 -0.03 -5.02 -8.50
CA GLY A 22 0.98 -4.01 -8.30
C GLY A 22 2.11 -4.48 -7.40
N HIS A 23 3.18 -3.68 -7.37
CA HIS A 23 4.37 -4.01 -6.61
C HIS A 23 4.32 -3.37 -5.22
N VAL A 24 4.57 -4.16 -4.17
CA VAL A 24 4.76 -3.62 -2.82
C VAL A 24 6.10 -2.87 -2.79
N ILE A 25 6.05 -1.57 -2.56
CA ILE A 25 7.24 -0.71 -2.50
C ILE A 25 7.56 -0.21 -1.09
N HIS A 26 6.61 -0.35 -0.16
CA HIS A 26 6.82 0.00 1.25
C HIS A 26 5.83 -0.75 2.15
N ARG A 27 6.22 -0.96 3.41
CA ARG A 27 5.45 -1.66 4.43
C ARG A 27 5.51 -0.88 5.74
N TRP A 28 4.35 -0.47 6.25
CA TRP A 28 4.20 0.10 7.60
C TRP A 28 3.68 -0.97 8.56
N VAL A 29 4.44 -1.29 9.59
CA VAL A 29 4.14 -2.36 10.54
C VAL A 29 3.73 -1.75 11.90
N PRO A 30 2.74 -2.33 12.61
CA PRO A 30 2.44 -1.95 13.99
C PRO A 30 3.69 -2.01 14.87
N CYS A 31 3.79 -1.10 15.85
CA CYS A 31 4.88 -1.08 16.84
C CYS A 31 6.31 -1.01 16.28
N SER A 32 6.51 -0.65 15.01
CA SER A 32 7.86 -0.41 14.47
C SER A 32 8.60 0.65 15.29
N ARG A 33 9.84 0.32 15.69
CA ARG A 33 10.73 1.24 16.40
C ARG A 33 11.08 2.46 15.55
N ASP A 34 11.20 2.26 14.23
CA ASP A 34 11.36 3.36 13.27
C ASP A 34 9.99 4.01 12.99
N PRO A 35 9.79 5.30 13.34
CA PRO A 35 8.57 6.03 13.04
C PRO A 35 8.23 6.10 11.55
N CYS A 36 9.23 6.06 10.66
CA CYS A 36 9.00 6.11 9.21
C CYS A 36 8.30 4.84 8.68
N ASN A 37 8.56 3.71 9.33
CA ASN A 37 8.00 2.40 8.98
C ASN A 37 6.85 1.99 9.92
N ARG A 38 6.42 2.87 10.83
CA ARG A 38 5.37 2.55 11.80
C ARG A 38 3.98 2.82 11.24
N SER A 39 3.11 1.82 11.37
CA SER A 39 1.68 2.00 11.09
C SER A 39 1.04 2.91 12.13
N HIS A 40 0.13 3.78 11.67
CA HIS A 40 -0.68 4.62 12.56
C HIS A 40 -1.90 3.91 13.16
N ILE A 41 -2.12 2.64 12.77
CA ILE A 41 -3.17 1.78 13.28
C ILE A 41 -2.54 0.44 13.67
N ASP A 42 -3.26 -0.37 14.43
CA ASP A 42 -2.81 -1.71 14.83
C ASP A 42 -2.98 -2.76 13.71
N LYS A 43 -2.59 -2.40 12.48
CA LYS A 43 -2.58 -3.25 11.29
C LYS A 43 -1.42 -2.89 10.39
N THR A 44 -0.89 -3.88 9.67
CA THR A 44 0.10 -3.67 8.59
C THR A 44 -0.55 -2.95 7.41
N ILE A 45 0.08 -1.89 6.92
CA ILE A 45 -0.32 -1.18 5.71
C ILE A 45 0.77 -1.36 4.66
N LEU A 46 0.39 -1.80 3.48
CA LEU A 46 1.24 -1.93 2.31
C LEU A 46 1.06 -0.71 1.41
N LEU A 47 2.17 -0.20 0.89
CA LEU A 47 2.16 0.74 -0.22
C LEU A 47 2.40 -0.02 -1.51
N ILE A 48 1.39 -0.06 -2.36
CA ILE A 48 1.42 -0.74 -3.64
C ILE A 48 1.55 0.32 -4.74
N LYS A 49 2.47 0.10 -5.67
CA LYS A 49 2.54 0.86 -6.92
C LYS A 49 1.76 0.10 -7.99
N ILE A 50 0.69 0.72 -8.49
CA ILE A 50 -0.15 0.23 -9.59
C ILE A 50 -0.03 1.26 -10.71
N GLU A 51 0.59 0.89 -11.83
CA GLU A 51 0.92 1.81 -12.92
C GLU A 51 1.66 3.09 -12.42
N ASP A 52 1.05 4.27 -12.58
CA ASP A 52 1.56 5.57 -12.12
C ASP A 52 0.98 5.99 -10.75
N LYS A 53 0.15 5.15 -10.14
CA LYS A 53 -0.55 5.42 -8.87
C LYS A 53 0.10 4.71 -7.70
N TYR A 54 -0.09 5.29 -6.51
CA TYR A 54 0.28 4.71 -5.23
C TYR A 54 -0.99 4.44 -4.44
N VAL A 55 -1.07 3.25 -3.85
CA VAL A 55 -2.24 2.80 -3.11
C VAL A 55 -1.82 2.26 -1.75
N ALA A 56 -2.37 2.83 -0.68
CA ALA A 56 -2.22 2.29 0.66
C ALA A 56 -3.35 1.29 0.94
N VAL A 57 -3.01 0.03 1.20
CA VAL A 57 -3.96 -1.05 1.47
C VAL A 57 -3.52 -1.81 2.72
N ILE A 58 -4.48 -2.27 3.52
CA ILE A 58 -4.19 -3.16 4.66
C ILE A 58 -3.78 -4.53 4.09
N GLU A 59 -2.77 -5.16 4.68
CA GLU A 59 -2.23 -6.45 4.21
C GLU A 59 -3.31 -7.51 3.93
N THR A 60 -4.38 -7.58 4.74
CA THR A 60 -5.51 -8.51 4.54
C THR A 60 -6.37 -8.23 3.30
N GLY A 61 -6.20 -7.08 2.66
CA GLY A 61 -6.88 -6.70 1.42
C GLY A 61 -6.06 -6.99 0.16
N VAL A 62 -4.97 -7.74 0.28
CA VAL A 62 -4.08 -8.11 -0.82
C VAL A 62 -3.98 -9.63 -0.88
N LEU A 63 -3.92 -10.16 -2.10
CA LEU A 63 -3.51 -11.53 -2.37
C LEU A 63 -2.05 -11.50 -2.84
N GLU A 64 -1.15 -12.24 -2.17
CA GLU A 64 0.21 -12.41 -2.68
C GLU A 64 0.18 -13.35 -3.88
N LEU A 65 0.48 -12.80 -5.06
CA LEU A 65 0.77 -13.57 -6.25
C LEU A 65 2.21 -14.07 -6.08
N GLY A 66 2.38 -15.38 -5.88
CA GLY A 66 3.69 -15.98 -5.70
C GLY A 66 4.65 -15.62 -6.84
N ALA A 67 5.95 -15.54 -6.55
CA ALA A 67 6.95 -15.38 -7.59
C ALA A 67 6.91 -16.61 -8.51
N GLU A 68 6.65 -16.40 -9.81
CA GLU A 68 6.83 -17.45 -10.80
C GLU A 68 8.33 -17.83 -10.83
N VAL A 69 8.63 -19.11 -10.58
CA VAL A 69 9.99 -19.67 -10.48
C VAL A 69 10.47 -20.23 -11.80
#